data_AF-A0A925T2K8-F1
#
_entry.id   AF-A0A925T2K8-F1
#
_cell.length_a   1.000
_cell.length_b   1.000
_cell.length_c   1.000
_cell.angle_alpha   90.00
_cell.angle_beta   90.00
_cell.angle_gamma   90.00
#
_symmetry.space_group_name_H-M   'P 1'
#
loop_
_entity.id
_entity.type
_entity.pdbx_description
1 polymer ?
#
loop_
_entity_poly.entity_id
_entity_poly.type
_entity_poly.pdbx_seq_one_letter_code
_entity_poly.pdbx_strand_id
1 'polypeptide(L)'
;MTTVPTRRTAASFLLCALAAPLLAAEPAPCTCPDMLDLTNRNRQVKTAIAGYERSLAGWQTAGGAPAATETSRKQFQDDSIEPAMIEMRDSRANGASANTGGDCNTTVNAPTACLTVLMNQHEQVHQAACRAHREAGTLLSDLATERWQTLADYAREEIEGYKAERTYIEAALTNLERDCRYTLEFKSTIVGSTEITKSEANTSVDLAIYFPRGIEPLGLNGSKPLSYDTRDVGPPKVVGNALLKQLHTNCYVASVGSGNVPFEVREAWMMRETQPPYGPLLVMPIYVGETQETRYLKGPRKCPRKAEPVPFWSHLWTLSKEAAAPVEADPRSGSPASGAGVLVTEWNFLDASGDEAEKAIRVPCPGWGGMQEMAAAYAGLPTAAPTCEFTDLKLTRKK
;
A
#
# COMPACT_ATOMS: atom_id res chain seq x y z
N MET A 1 69.39 -38.43 17.82
CA MET A 1 68.11 -37.77 18.11
C MET A 1 67.90 -36.69 17.06
N THR A 2 67.13 -37.00 16.03
CA THR A 2 66.82 -36.11 14.90
C THR A 2 65.42 -35.55 15.08
N THR A 3 65.32 -34.24 15.29
CA THR A 3 64.05 -33.51 15.42
C THR A 3 63.52 -33.17 14.03
N VAL A 4 62.29 -33.60 13.75
CA VAL A 4 61.56 -33.30 12.51
C VAL A 4 60.74 -32.02 12.72
N PRO A 5 60.86 -30.99 11.88
CA PRO A 5 60.08 -29.77 12.00
C PRO A 5 58.69 -29.95 11.36
N THR A 6 57.64 -29.78 12.17
CA THR A 6 56.24 -29.72 11.74
C THR A 6 55.98 -28.41 10.99
N ARG A 7 55.85 -28.48 9.67
CA ARG A 7 55.40 -27.37 8.83
C ARG A 7 53.90 -27.16 9.00
N ARG A 8 53.50 -26.00 9.54
CA ARG A 8 52.12 -25.50 9.48
C ARG A 8 51.85 -24.99 8.07
N THR A 9 51.05 -25.73 7.30
CA THR A 9 50.49 -25.26 6.03
C THR A 9 49.36 -24.28 6.32
N ALA A 10 49.60 -22.99 6.09
CA ALA A 10 48.55 -21.99 5.99
C ALA A 10 47.76 -22.27 4.70
N ALA A 11 46.54 -22.78 4.84
CA ALA A 11 45.62 -22.93 3.72
C ALA A 11 45.08 -21.55 3.34
N SER A 12 45.68 -20.92 2.32
CA SER A 12 45.09 -19.77 1.66
C SER A 12 43.82 -20.21 0.93
N PHE A 13 42.66 -19.90 1.50
CA PHE A 13 41.37 -19.99 0.82
C PHE A 13 41.37 -19.00 -0.35
N LEU A 14 41.70 -19.52 -1.54
CA LEU A 14 41.48 -18.82 -2.80
C LEU A 14 39.96 -18.83 -3.04
N LEU A 15 39.27 -17.73 -2.73
CA LEU A 15 37.90 -17.51 -3.18
C LEU A 15 37.93 -17.36 -4.70
N CYS A 16 37.75 -18.47 -5.42
CA CYS A 16 37.38 -18.43 -6.83
C CYS A 16 35.99 -17.78 -6.92
N ALA A 17 35.94 -16.53 -7.38
CA ALA A 17 34.72 -15.87 -7.79
C ALA A 17 34.11 -16.65 -8.96
N LEU A 18 33.26 -17.62 -8.65
CA LEU A 18 32.39 -18.27 -9.61
C LEU A 18 31.38 -17.23 -10.07
N ALA A 19 31.65 -16.61 -11.22
CA ALA A 19 30.66 -15.85 -11.97
C ALA A 19 29.59 -16.84 -12.45
N ALA A 20 28.58 -17.08 -11.61
CA ALA A 20 27.43 -17.87 -11.98
C ALA A 20 26.74 -17.17 -13.18
N PRO A 21 26.37 -17.91 -14.24
CA PRO A 21 25.56 -17.35 -15.30
C PRO A 21 24.26 -16.82 -14.68
N LEU A 22 23.96 -15.55 -14.93
CA LEU A 22 22.65 -14.94 -14.70
C LEU A 22 21.65 -15.69 -15.58
N LEU A 23 21.19 -16.84 -15.13
CA LEU A 23 19.98 -17.46 -15.64
C LEU A 23 18.90 -16.39 -15.49
N ALA A 24 18.24 -16.04 -16.59
CA ALA A 24 17.11 -15.14 -16.59
C ALA A 24 16.12 -15.67 -15.56
N ALA A 25 16.11 -15.04 -14.38
CA ALA A 25 15.26 -15.45 -13.29
C ALA A 25 13.83 -15.45 -13.84
N GLU A 26 13.09 -16.54 -13.63
CA GLU A 26 11.65 -16.51 -13.84
C GLU A 26 11.09 -15.24 -13.20
N PRO A 27 10.12 -14.56 -13.83
CA PRO A 27 9.57 -13.33 -13.29
C PRO A 27 9.23 -13.58 -11.83
N ALA A 28 9.90 -12.84 -10.94
CA ALA A 28 9.78 -13.01 -9.50
C ALA A 28 8.29 -13.06 -9.13
N PRO A 29 7.84 -13.96 -8.24
CA PRO A 29 6.42 -14.12 -7.88
C PRO A 29 5.85 -12.93 -7.10
N CYS A 30 6.53 -11.80 -7.12
CA CYS A 30 6.15 -10.56 -6.48
C CYS A 30 5.04 -9.87 -7.27
N THR A 31 4.06 -9.38 -6.53
CA THR A 31 2.90 -8.64 -7.04
C THR A 31 2.91 -7.23 -6.47
N CYS A 32 2.07 -6.34 -6.98
CA CYS A 32 2.05 -4.94 -6.53
C CYS A 32 1.83 -4.76 -5.02
N PRO A 33 0.98 -5.56 -4.34
CA PRO A 33 0.89 -5.56 -2.87
C PRO A 33 2.20 -5.85 -2.11
N ASP A 34 3.19 -6.49 -2.73
CA ASP A 34 4.48 -6.81 -2.07
C ASP A 34 5.45 -5.61 -2.04
N MET A 35 5.16 -4.49 -2.70
CA MET A 35 6.07 -3.34 -2.79
C MET A 35 6.46 -2.75 -1.42
N LEU A 36 5.49 -2.64 -0.49
CA LEU A 36 5.74 -2.12 0.85
C LEU A 36 6.66 -3.06 1.64
N ASP A 37 6.40 -4.37 1.57
CA ASP A 37 7.19 -5.40 2.24
C ASP A 37 8.63 -5.41 1.74
N LEU A 38 8.82 -5.34 0.42
CA LEU A 38 10.14 -5.27 -0.22
C LEU A 38 10.90 -3.98 0.14
N THR A 39 10.24 -2.83 0.10
CA THR A 39 10.86 -1.54 0.46
C THR A 39 11.28 -1.53 1.92
N ASN A 40 10.40 -2.00 2.81
CA ASN A 40 10.68 -2.13 4.23
C ASN A 40 11.84 -3.09 4.51
N ARG A 41 11.87 -4.25 3.84
CA ARG A 41 12.98 -5.19 3.97
C ARG A 41 14.28 -4.61 3.43
N ASN A 42 14.26 -3.86 2.32
CA ASN A 42 15.46 -3.20 1.79
C ASN A 42 16.12 -2.27 2.83
N ARG A 43 15.31 -1.50 3.57
CA ARG A 43 15.82 -0.65 4.66
C ARG A 43 16.49 -1.48 5.75
N GLN A 44 15.85 -2.55 6.20
CA GLN A 44 16.41 -3.46 7.21
C GLN A 44 17.72 -4.10 6.74
N VAL A 45 17.76 -4.58 5.50
CA VAL A 45 18.94 -5.21 4.88
C VAL A 45 20.12 -4.23 4.79
N LYS A 46 19.88 -2.99 4.31
CA LYS A 46 20.91 -1.94 4.28
C LYS A 46 21.43 -1.63 5.69
N THR A 47 20.55 -1.54 6.67
CA THR A 47 20.92 -1.30 8.07
C THR A 47 21.72 -2.46 8.66
N ALA A 48 21.33 -3.70 8.38
CA ALA A 48 22.05 -4.90 8.82
C ALA A 48 23.48 -4.91 8.26
N ILE A 49 23.64 -4.74 6.93
CA ILE A 49 24.95 -4.66 6.28
C ILE A 49 25.83 -3.60 6.95
N ALA A 50 25.31 -2.38 7.13
CA ALA A 50 26.06 -1.31 7.78
C ALA A 50 26.43 -1.63 9.25
N GLY A 51 25.58 -2.36 9.98
CA GLY A 51 25.85 -2.83 11.33
C GLY A 51 27.00 -3.84 11.40
N TYR A 52 26.99 -4.83 10.50
CA TYR A 52 28.09 -5.81 10.41
C TYR A 52 29.39 -5.16 9.93
N GLU A 53 29.35 -4.29 8.92
CA GLU A 53 30.54 -3.58 8.42
C GLU A 53 31.19 -2.72 9.50
N ARG A 54 30.38 -2.03 10.32
CA ARG A 54 30.88 -1.27 11.47
C ARG A 54 31.56 -2.19 12.50
N SER A 55 30.95 -3.34 12.78
CA SER A 55 31.49 -4.31 13.74
C SER A 55 32.81 -4.92 13.25
N LEU A 56 32.90 -5.25 11.96
CA LEU A 56 34.14 -5.71 11.32
C LEU A 56 35.26 -4.67 11.43
N ALA A 57 34.98 -3.40 11.17
CA ALA A 57 35.96 -2.32 11.32
C ALA A 57 36.40 -2.13 12.79
N GLY A 58 35.46 -2.27 13.72
CA GLY A 58 35.74 -2.25 15.16
C GLY A 58 36.68 -3.38 15.59
N TRP A 59 36.39 -4.63 15.18
CA TRP A 59 37.25 -5.79 15.49
C TRP A 59 38.62 -5.71 14.83
N GLN A 60 38.70 -5.18 13.61
CA GLN A 60 39.99 -4.93 12.96
C GLN A 60 40.84 -3.96 13.77
N THR A 61 40.23 -2.91 14.33
CA THR A 61 40.92 -1.92 15.19
C THR A 61 41.30 -2.51 16.55
N ALA A 62 40.48 -3.40 17.09
CA ALA A 62 40.71 -4.06 18.39
C ALA A 62 41.74 -5.21 18.34
N GLY A 63 42.27 -5.55 17.14
CA GLY A 63 43.28 -6.60 16.96
C GLY A 63 42.72 -8.01 16.75
N GLY A 64 41.40 -8.17 16.62
CA GLY A 64 40.75 -9.45 16.35
C GLY A 64 39.28 -9.46 16.72
N ALA A 65 38.51 -10.35 16.08
CA ALA A 65 37.12 -10.60 16.43
C ALA A 65 37.00 -11.71 17.50
N PRO A 66 35.97 -11.68 18.37
CA PRO A 66 35.70 -12.76 19.31
C PRO A 66 35.43 -14.10 18.61
N ALA A 67 35.54 -15.21 19.35
CA ALA A 67 35.13 -16.53 18.87
C ALA A 67 33.61 -16.59 18.62
N ALA A 68 33.17 -17.32 17.58
CA ALA A 68 31.77 -17.41 17.17
C ALA A 68 31.02 -18.62 17.76
N THR A 69 30.92 -18.69 19.08
CA THR A 69 30.01 -19.66 19.74
C THR A 69 28.54 -19.29 19.48
N GLU A 70 27.62 -20.25 19.56
CA GLU A 70 26.17 -20.00 19.42
C GLU A 70 25.70 -18.84 20.31
N THR A 71 26.09 -18.85 21.60
CA THR A 71 25.76 -17.78 22.54
C THR A 71 26.29 -16.42 22.09
N SER A 72 27.55 -16.36 21.63
CA SER A 72 28.15 -15.10 21.18
C SER A 72 27.56 -14.57 19.88
N ARG A 73 27.16 -15.45 18.94
CA ARG A 73 26.51 -15.07 17.68
C ARG A 73 25.12 -14.52 17.96
N LYS A 74 24.33 -15.24 18.77
CA LYS A 74 23.00 -14.78 19.19
C LYS A 74 23.08 -13.46 19.94
N GLN A 75 23.99 -13.33 20.90
CA GLN A 75 24.17 -12.08 21.62
C GLN A 75 24.58 -10.93 20.70
N PHE A 76 25.52 -11.17 19.78
CA PHE A 76 25.93 -10.17 18.81
C PHE A 76 24.77 -9.73 17.91
N GLN A 77 23.96 -10.69 17.44
CA GLN A 77 22.77 -10.40 16.65
C GLN A 77 21.76 -9.55 17.43
N ASP A 78 21.35 -10.03 18.61
CA ASP A 78 20.30 -9.46 19.45
C ASP A 78 20.72 -8.06 19.99
N ASP A 79 22.01 -7.87 20.33
CA ASP A 79 22.50 -6.62 20.94
C ASP A 79 22.95 -5.57 19.90
N SER A 80 23.50 -6.00 18.76
CA SER A 80 24.20 -5.09 17.83
C SER A 80 23.52 -4.87 16.49
N ILE A 81 22.76 -5.86 16.00
CA ILE A 81 22.20 -5.84 14.64
C ILE A 81 20.68 -5.67 14.68
N GLU A 82 19.99 -6.51 15.43
CA GLU A 82 18.52 -6.57 15.45
C GLU A 82 17.85 -5.26 15.89
N PRO A 83 18.34 -4.53 16.92
CA PRO A 83 17.68 -3.30 17.36
C PRO A 83 17.58 -2.24 16.25
N ALA A 84 18.64 -2.05 15.49
CA ALA A 84 18.66 -1.11 14.38
C ALA A 84 17.75 -1.56 13.22
N MET A 85 17.61 -2.87 12.99
CA MET A 85 16.66 -3.39 12.01
C MET A 85 15.21 -3.17 12.46
N ILE A 86 14.90 -3.39 13.75
CA ILE A 86 13.58 -3.15 14.34
C ILE A 86 13.18 -1.67 14.21
N GLU A 87 14.10 -0.74 14.44
CA GLU A 87 13.84 0.71 14.29
C GLU A 87 13.43 1.09 12.86
N MET A 88 13.91 0.35 11.85
CA MET A 88 13.59 0.58 10.44
C MET A 88 12.28 -0.08 9.99
N ARG A 89 11.69 -0.93 10.83
CA ARG A 89 10.50 -1.70 10.50
C ARG A 89 9.27 -0.81 10.42
N ASP A 90 8.58 -0.86 9.28
CA ASP A 90 7.23 -0.35 9.11
C ASP A 90 6.24 -1.37 9.71
N SER A 91 5.38 -0.91 10.61
CA SER A 91 4.37 -1.77 11.27
C SER A 91 3.31 -2.29 10.30
N ARG A 92 3.16 -1.66 9.13
CA ARG A 92 2.23 -2.06 8.07
C ARG A 92 2.82 -3.13 7.14
N ALA A 93 4.13 -3.37 7.20
CA ALA A 93 4.81 -4.36 6.37
C ALA A 93 4.85 -5.73 7.04
N ASN A 94 4.71 -6.77 6.23
CA ASN A 94 4.90 -8.14 6.66
C ASN A 94 6.37 -8.44 6.94
N GLY A 95 6.59 -9.26 7.96
CA GLY A 95 7.89 -9.85 8.26
C GLY A 95 8.04 -11.21 7.60
N ALA A 96 9.29 -11.61 7.36
CA ALA A 96 9.66 -12.98 7.03
C ALA A 96 10.93 -13.35 7.78
N SER A 97 11.09 -14.63 8.08
CA SER A 97 12.29 -15.17 8.68
C SER A 97 12.67 -16.48 8.01
N ALA A 98 13.95 -16.82 8.11
CA ALA A 98 14.46 -18.08 7.66
C ALA A 98 15.66 -18.52 8.49
N ASN A 99 16.03 -19.79 8.37
CA ASN A 99 17.17 -20.36 9.07
C ASN A 99 17.76 -21.54 8.28
N THR A 100 19.08 -21.62 8.23
CA THR A 100 19.82 -22.80 7.75
C THR A 100 20.30 -23.61 8.95
N GLY A 101 19.77 -24.82 9.11
CA GLY A 101 20.17 -25.74 10.17
C GLY A 101 21.56 -26.37 9.97
N GLY A 102 22.04 -27.08 11.00
CA GLY A 102 23.31 -27.82 10.95
C GLY A 102 23.33 -29.00 9.96
N ASP A 103 22.16 -29.45 9.50
CA ASP A 103 22.01 -30.41 8.40
C ASP A 103 22.08 -29.74 7.00
N CYS A 104 22.33 -28.44 6.96
CA CYS A 104 22.33 -27.57 5.79
C CYS A 104 20.97 -27.47 5.07
N ASN A 105 19.88 -27.85 5.74
CA ASN A 105 18.53 -27.61 5.24
C ASN A 105 18.04 -26.23 5.67
N THR A 106 17.27 -25.59 4.79
CA THR A 106 16.73 -24.25 5.01
C THR A 106 15.27 -24.37 5.39
N THR A 107 14.84 -23.59 6.38
CA THR A 107 13.43 -23.42 6.73
C THR A 107 13.07 -21.95 6.53
N VAL A 108 11.97 -21.69 5.83
CA VAL A 108 11.49 -20.33 5.54
C VAL A 108 10.09 -20.17 6.10
N ASN A 109 9.88 -19.11 6.88
CA ASN A 109 8.57 -18.67 7.34
C ASN A 109 8.27 -17.29 6.76
N ALA A 110 7.43 -17.26 5.73
CA ALA A 110 7.09 -16.05 5.01
C ALA A 110 5.60 -16.06 4.62
N PRO A 111 4.88 -14.92 4.73
CA PRO A 111 3.45 -14.86 4.44
C PRO A 111 3.13 -14.83 2.94
N THR A 112 4.13 -14.59 2.08
CA THR A 112 3.93 -14.42 0.63
C THR A 112 5.00 -15.17 -0.14
N ALA A 113 4.67 -15.63 -1.35
CA ALA A 113 5.63 -16.29 -2.23
C ALA A 113 6.83 -15.38 -2.58
N CYS A 114 6.60 -14.07 -2.73
CA CYS A 114 7.64 -13.08 -2.95
C CYS A 114 8.66 -13.07 -1.79
N LEU A 115 8.17 -13.01 -0.54
CA LEU A 115 9.01 -13.04 0.65
C LEU A 115 9.68 -14.40 0.85
N THR A 116 9.03 -15.51 0.47
CA THR A 116 9.65 -16.84 0.47
C THR A 116 10.87 -16.88 -0.45
N VAL A 117 10.75 -16.41 -1.69
CA VAL A 117 11.87 -16.38 -2.64
C VAL A 117 12.97 -15.45 -2.15
N LEU A 118 12.62 -14.29 -1.60
CA LEU A 118 13.56 -13.34 -1.01
C LEU A 118 14.38 -13.99 0.11
N MET A 119 13.73 -14.62 1.09
CA MET A 119 14.42 -15.33 2.17
C MET A 119 15.31 -16.46 1.64
N ASN A 120 14.86 -17.18 0.61
CA ASN A 120 15.67 -18.21 -0.02
C ASN A 120 16.96 -17.66 -0.65
N GLN A 121 17.00 -16.41 -1.12
CA GLN A 121 18.24 -15.80 -1.61
C GLN A 121 19.29 -15.67 -0.50
N HIS A 122 18.85 -15.28 0.70
CA HIS A 122 19.72 -15.24 1.87
C HIS A 122 20.22 -16.63 2.23
N GLU A 123 19.27 -17.55 2.44
CA GLU A 123 19.59 -18.89 2.94
C GLU A 123 20.40 -19.72 1.95
N GLN A 124 20.36 -19.43 0.65
CA GLN A 124 21.24 -20.07 -0.33
C GLN A 124 22.72 -19.79 -0.04
N VAL A 125 23.07 -18.61 0.46
CA VAL A 125 24.44 -18.29 0.87
C VAL A 125 24.85 -19.15 2.05
N HIS A 126 24.00 -19.23 3.08
CA HIS A 126 24.23 -20.06 4.26
C HIS A 126 24.29 -21.56 3.95
N GLN A 127 23.38 -22.04 3.09
CA GLN A 127 23.35 -23.43 2.66
C GLN A 127 24.62 -23.78 1.87
N ALA A 128 25.07 -22.90 0.96
CA ALA A 128 26.30 -23.12 0.20
C ALA A 128 27.52 -23.18 1.12
N ALA A 129 27.64 -22.25 2.08
CA ALA A 129 28.70 -22.26 3.08
C ALA A 129 28.67 -23.54 3.92
N CYS A 130 27.50 -23.90 4.46
CA CYS A 130 27.32 -25.12 5.25
C CYS A 130 27.75 -26.39 4.49
N ARG A 131 27.34 -26.52 3.22
CA ARG A 131 27.72 -27.67 2.37
C ARG A 131 29.22 -27.71 2.12
N ALA A 132 29.87 -26.57 1.88
CA ALA A 132 31.31 -26.49 1.69
C ALA A 132 32.09 -26.96 2.94
N HIS A 133 31.64 -26.57 4.15
CA HIS A 133 32.23 -27.06 5.40
C HIS A 133 32.03 -28.57 5.59
N ARG A 134 30.85 -29.09 5.24
CA ARG A 134 30.58 -30.54 5.30
C ARG A 134 31.50 -31.31 4.35
N GLU A 135 31.70 -30.81 3.13
CA GLU A 135 32.60 -31.40 2.13
C GLU A 135 34.07 -31.35 2.56
N ALA A 136 34.45 -30.34 3.36
CA ALA A 136 35.77 -30.23 3.97
C ALA A 136 36.00 -31.19 5.16
N GLY A 137 34.98 -31.98 5.54
CA GLY A 137 35.09 -33.04 6.54
C GLY A 137 34.61 -32.68 7.95
N THR A 138 33.96 -31.52 8.15
CA THR A 138 33.31 -31.19 9.43
C THR A 138 32.12 -32.12 9.65
N LEU A 139 32.03 -32.75 10.84
CA LEU A 139 30.91 -33.62 11.19
C LEU A 139 29.61 -32.82 11.34
N LEU A 140 28.47 -33.44 11.04
CA LEU A 140 27.15 -32.80 11.16
C LEU A 140 26.87 -32.25 12.56
N SER A 141 27.36 -32.92 13.61
CA SER A 141 27.24 -32.47 15.01
C SER A 141 27.96 -31.15 15.28
N ASP A 142 28.98 -30.85 14.48
CA ASP A 142 29.92 -29.77 14.73
C ASP A 142 29.66 -28.58 13.81
N LEU A 143 28.92 -28.76 12.71
CA LEU A 143 28.59 -27.69 11.75
C LEU A 143 27.87 -26.49 12.38
N ALA A 144 27.02 -26.71 13.39
CA ALA A 144 26.34 -25.63 14.09
C ALA A 144 27.29 -24.76 14.93
N THR A 145 28.42 -25.31 15.36
CA THR A 145 29.37 -24.66 16.29
C THR A 145 30.72 -24.33 15.68
N GLU A 146 31.11 -24.99 14.59
CA GLU A 146 32.44 -24.91 13.97
C GLU A 146 32.43 -24.32 12.56
N ARG A 147 31.25 -24.06 11.97
CA ARG A 147 31.14 -23.36 10.67
C ARG A 147 31.80 -21.97 10.72
N TRP A 148 31.81 -21.32 11.88
CA TRP A 148 32.47 -20.05 12.08
C TRP A 148 33.51 -20.15 13.20
N GLN A 149 34.73 -19.69 12.92
CA GLN A 149 35.77 -19.59 13.94
C GLN A 149 35.63 -18.29 14.74
N THR A 150 35.32 -17.19 14.06
CA THR A 150 35.20 -15.86 14.67
C THR A 150 33.90 -15.16 14.29
N LEU A 151 33.46 -14.20 15.10
CA LEU A 151 32.30 -13.36 14.77
C LEU A 151 32.53 -12.54 13.48
N ALA A 152 33.79 -12.31 13.08
CA ALA A 152 34.09 -11.72 11.78
C ALA A 152 33.76 -12.65 10.61
N ASP A 153 33.95 -13.96 10.75
CA ASP A 153 33.59 -14.93 9.71
C ASP A 153 32.08 -15.01 9.58
N TYR A 154 31.38 -15.06 10.72
CA TYR A 154 29.92 -14.98 10.79
C TYR A 154 29.38 -13.70 10.11
N ALA A 155 29.89 -12.53 10.50
CA ALA A 155 29.47 -11.25 9.96
C ALA A 155 29.70 -11.13 8.44
N ARG A 156 30.82 -11.66 7.92
CA ARG A 156 31.08 -11.66 6.48
C ARG A 156 30.06 -12.52 5.72
N GLU A 157 29.72 -13.68 6.27
CA GLU A 157 28.73 -14.56 5.65
C GLU A 157 27.33 -13.93 5.64
N GLU A 158 26.90 -13.34 6.76
CA GLU A 158 25.63 -12.59 6.86
C GLU A 158 25.59 -11.41 5.88
N ILE A 159 26.69 -10.64 5.74
CA ILE A 159 26.78 -9.56 4.75
C ILE A 159 26.52 -10.09 3.34
N GLU A 160 27.09 -11.23 2.96
CA GLU A 160 26.84 -11.81 1.64
C GLU A 160 25.40 -12.31 1.47
N GLY A 161 24.79 -12.90 2.51
CA GLY A 161 23.37 -13.25 2.55
C GLY A 161 22.47 -12.03 2.34
N TYR A 162 22.73 -10.94 3.08
CA TYR A 162 22.02 -9.68 2.94
C TYR A 162 22.24 -8.99 1.59
N LYS A 163 23.43 -9.09 0.98
CA LYS A 163 23.67 -8.59 -0.39
C LYS A 163 22.88 -9.38 -1.43
N ALA A 164 22.74 -10.70 -1.26
CA ALA A 164 21.91 -11.53 -2.11
C ALA A 164 20.43 -11.13 -2.01
N GLU A 165 19.91 -10.95 -0.79
CA GLU A 165 18.55 -10.40 -0.59
C GLU A 165 18.38 -9.05 -1.28
N ARG A 166 19.31 -8.13 -1.05
CA ARG A 166 19.23 -6.77 -1.61
C ARG A 166 19.19 -6.76 -3.13
N THR A 167 20.03 -7.59 -3.76
CA THR A 167 20.07 -7.72 -5.23
C THR A 167 18.71 -8.16 -5.77
N TYR A 168 18.08 -9.15 -5.12
CA TYR A 168 16.74 -9.60 -5.48
C TYR A 168 15.68 -8.52 -5.24
N ILE A 169 15.71 -7.84 -4.09
CA ILE A 169 14.76 -6.77 -3.74
C ILE A 169 14.83 -5.63 -4.77
N GLU A 170 16.03 -5.16 -5.12
CA GLU A 170 16.21 -4.07 -6.08
C GLU A 170 15.71 -4.47 -7.48
N ALA A 171 15.95 -5.70 -7.92
CA ALA A 171 15.42 -6.22 -9.18
C ALA A 171 13.88 -6.35 -9.16
N ALA A 172 13.32 -6.88 -8.08
CA ALA A 172 11.87 -7.03 -7.89
C ALA A 172 11.16 -5.67 -7.87
N LEU A 173 11.67 -4.71 -7.10
CA LEU A 173 11.14 -3.34 -7.04
C LEU A 173 11.21 -2.65 -8.41
N THR A 174 12.29 -2.81 -9.15
CA THR A 174 12.43 -2.24 -10.52
C THR A 174 11.36 -2.79 -11.47
N ASN A 175 11.09 -4.09 -11.41
CA ASN A 175 10.02 -4.70 -12.23
C ASN A 175 8.64 -4.23 -11.79
N LEU A 176 8.36 -4.22 -10.48
CA LEU A 176 7.09 -3.74 -9.95
C LEU A 176 6.86 -2.26 -10.27
N GLU A 177 7.88 -1.42 -10.24
CA GLU A 177 7.76 0.00 -10.63
C GLU A 177 7.26 0.14 -12.07
N ARG A 178 7.78 -0.67 -12.98
CA ARG A 178 7.35 -0.68 -14.38
C ARG A 178 5.94 -1.22 -14.54
N ASP A 179 5.58 -2.26 -13.79
CA ASP A 179 4.41 -3.08 -14.07
C ASP A 179 3.18 -2.71 -13.20
N CYS A 180 3.37 -2.03 -12.07
CA CYS A 180 2.31 -1.64 -11.13
C CYS A 180 1.75 -0.24 -11.45
N ARG A 181 1.16 -0.13 -12.63
CA ARG A 181 0.42 1.06 -13.08
C ARG A 181 -1.05 0.76 -13.06
N TYR A 182 -1.87 1.69 -12.62
CA TYR A 182 -3.30 1.48 -12.50
C TYR A 182 -4.09 2.57 -13.21
N THR A 183 -5.35 2.27 -13.50
CA THR A 183 -6.37 3.26 -13.82
C THR A 183 -7.47 3.14 -12.78
N LEU A 184 -7.78 4.25 -12.14
CA LEU A 184 -8.95 4.41 -11.30
C LEU A 184 -10.07 5.02 -12.14
N GLU A 185 -11.10 4.24 -12.42
CA GLU A 185 -12.35 4.73 -12.95
C GLU A 185 -13.27 5.14 -11.80
N PHE A 186 -13.80 6.36 -11.92
CA PHE A 186 -14.85 6.88 -11.08
C PHE A 186 -16.09 7.03 -11.96
N LYS A 187 -17.18 6.35 -11.61
CA LYS A 187 -18.49 6.55 -12.24
C LYS A 187 -19.54 6.68 -11.15
N SER A 188 -20.31 7.75 -11.20
CA SER A 188 -21.34 8.00 -10.21
C SER A 188 -22.57 8.61 -10.89
N THR A 189 -23.75 8.07 -10.59
CA THR A 189 -25.02 8.55 -11.15
C THR A 189 -26.01 8.76 -10.01
N ILE A 190 -26.09 9.97 -9.47
CA ILE A 190 -26.99 10.33 -8.37
C ILE A 190 -28.39 10.59 -8.89
N VAL A 191 -29.35 9.81 -8.39
CA VAL A 191 -30.79 10.02 -8.57
C VAL A 191 -31.40 10.28 -7.19
N GLY A 192 -31.90 11.49 -6.94
CA GLY A 192 -32.62 11.77 -5.70
C GLY A 192 -33.89 10.91 -5.58
N SER A 193 -34.32 10.55 -4.36
CA SER A 193 -35.44 9.60 -4.13
C SER A 193 -36.81 10.04 -4.68
N THR A 194 -36.92 11.26 -5.19
CA THR A 194 -38.13 11.81 -5.80
C THR A 194 -37.93 12.28 -7.23
N GLU A 195 -36.89 11.82 -7.94
CA GLU A 195 -36.64 12.09 -9.38
C GLU A 195 -36.59 13.59 -9.74
N ILE A 196 -36.03 14.46 -8.89
CA ILE A 196 -36.00 15.91 -9.17
C ILE A 196 -34.68 16.36 -9.78
N THR A 197 -33.61 15.66 -9.45
CA THR A 197 -32.29 15.96 -9.96
C THR A 197 -31.61 14.65 -10.27
N LYS A 198 -31.08 14.56 -11.48
CA LYS A 198 -30.15 13.52 -11.89
C LYS A 198 -28.79 14.17 -12.06
N SER A 199 -27.79 13.59 -11.42
CA SER A 199 -26.43 14.07 -11.53
C SER A 199 -25.52 12.93 -11.92
N GLU A 200 -24.69 13.15 -12.94
CA GLU A 200 -23.71 12.19 -13.41
C GLU A 200 -22.32 12.79 -13.26
N ALA A 201 -21.38 12.01 -12.75
CA ALA A 201 -19.98 12.38 -12.69
C ALA A 201 -19.10 11.20 -13.07
N ASN A 202 -18.09 11.46 -13.88
CA ASN A 202 -17.16 10.43 -14.32
C ASN A 202 -15.75 10.98 -14.54
N THR A 203 -14.76 10.16 -14.20
CA THR A 203 -13.37 10.36 -14.58
C THR A 203 -12.62 9.03 -14.63
N SER A 204 -11.44 9.05 -15.22
CA SER A 204 -10.56 7.89 -15.34
C SER A 204 -9.12 8.37 -15.16
N VAL A 205 -8.56 8.13 -13.98
CA VAL A 205 -7.29 8.67 -13.53
C VAL A 205 -6.23 7.58 -13.60
N ASP A 206 -5.16 7.87 -14.31
CA ASP A 206 -3.99 6.99 -14.33
C ASP A 206 -3.19 7.20 -13.05
N LEU A 207 -2.92 6.11 -12.36
CA LEU A 207 -2.14 6.07 -11.14
C LEU A 207 -0.76 5.50 -11.44
N ALA A 208 0.26 6.24 -11.02
CA ALA A 208 1.65 5.84 -11.11
C ALA A 208 2.27 5.78 -9.72
N ILE A 209 3.31 4.97 -9.57
CA ILE A 209 4.11 4.93 -8.35
C ILE A 209 4.84 6.26 -8.18
N TYR A 210 4.76 6.80 -6.99
CA TYR A 210 5.41 8.04 -6.61
C TYR A 210 6.50 7.81 -5.57
N PHE A 211 7.61 8.53 -5.76
CA PHE A 211 8.80 8.50 -4.90
C PHE A 211 8.97 9.87 -4.24
N PRO A 212 8.37 10.11 -3.05
CA PRO A 212 8.63 11.32 -2.31
C PRO A 212 10.12 11.36 -1.99
N ARG A 213 10.83 12.34 -2.55
CA ARG A 213 12.29 12.57 -2.36
C ARG A 213 13.21 11.61 -3.13
N GLY A 214 12.68 10.78 -4.04
CA GLY A 214 13.51 9.98 -4.96
C GLY A 214 14.29 8.83 -4.32
N ILE A 215 13.94 8.41 -3.10
CA ILE A 215 14.66 7.34 -2.39
C ILE A 215 13.83 6.06 -2.29
N GLU A 216 12.50 6.13 -2.07
CA GLU A 216 11.65 4.94 -1.87
C GLU A 216 10.21 5.16 -2.37
N PRO A 217 9.55 4.13 -2.96
CA PRO A 217 8.18 4.24 -3.42
C PRO A 217 7.25 4.27 -2.21
N LEU A 218 6.49 5.36 -2.05
CA LEU A 218 5.58 5.53 -0.90
C LEU A 218 4.11 5.36 -1.25
N GLY A 219 3.75 5.30 -2.54
CA GLY A 219 2.37 5.05 -2.93
C GLY A 219 2.08 5.28 -4.41
N LEU A 220 0.80 5.24 -4.75
CA LEU A 220 0.22 5.56 -6.04
C LEU A 220 -0.36 6.98 -6.02
N ASN A 221 -0.12 7.76 -7.06
CA ASN A 221 -0.75 9.06 -7.23
C ASN A 221 -1.24 9.29 -8.67
N GLY A 222 -2.16 10.23 -8.82
CA GLY A 222 -2.67 10.62 -10.12
C GLY A 222 -3.66 11.76 -10.01
N SER A 223 -3.80 12.54 -11.08
CA SER A 223 -4.76 13.64 -11.13
C SER A 223 -5.37 13.74 -12.50
N LYS A 224 -6.68 13.98 -12.55
CA LYS A 224 -7.40 14.31 -13.77
C LYS A 224 -8.64 15.11 -13.40
N PRO A 225 -9.18 15.95 -14.30
CA PRO A 225 -10.47 16.56 -14.04
C PRO A 225 -11.59 15.50 -13.93
N LEU A 226 -12.50 15.72 -12.99
CA LEU A 226 -13.81 15.07 -12.91
C LEU A 226 -14.81 15.90 -13.69
N SER A 227 -15.36 15.31 -14.75
CA SER A 227 -16.46 15.90 -15.49
C SER A 227 -17.77 15.55 -14.79
N TYR A 228 -18.59 16.56 -14.53
CA TYR A 228 -19.89 16.40 -13.91
C TYR A 228 -20.98 17.15 -14.67
N ASP A 229 -22.20 16.62 -14.59
CA ASP A 229 -23.39 17.17 -15.20
C ASP A 229 -24.62 16.88 -14.33
N THR A 230 -25.15 17.93 -13.72
CA THR A 230 -26.35 17.92 -12.89
C THR A 230 -27.49 18.55 -13.67
N ARG A 231 -28.57 17.79 -13.86
CA ARG A 231 -29.77 18.21 -14.59
C ARG A 231 -31.01 18.06 -13.72
N ASP A 232 -31.91 19.01 -13.88
CA ASP A 232 -33.29 18.92 -13.40
C ASP A 232 -34.04 17.94 -14.30
N VAL A 233 -34.60 16.88 -13.72
CA VAL A 233 -35.35 15.85 -14.45
C VAL A 233 -36.87 15.99 -14.27
N GLY A 234 -37.30 17.10 -13.66
CA GLY A 234 -38.70 17.50 -13.54
C GLY A 234 -39.20 17.41 -12.10
N PRO A 235 -40.45 17.84 -11.85
CA PRO A 235 -41.06 17.64 -10.54
C PRO A 235 -41.15 16.15 -10.21
N PRO A 236 -41.20 15.78 -8.91
CA PRO A 236 -41.47 14.41 -8.53
C PRO A 236 -42.69 13.86 -9.24
N LYS A 237 -42.58 12.62 -9.73
CA LYS A 237 -43.76 11.87 -10.12
C LYS A 237 -44.59 11.60 -8.87
N VAL A 238 -45.55 12.48 -8.58
CA VAL A 238 -46.47 12.29 -7.45
C VAL A 238 -47.36 11.08 -7.77
N VAL A 239 -47.12 9.99 -7.05
CA VAL A 239 -47.96 8.79 -7.05
C VAL A 239 -49.08 9.04 -6.03
N GLY A 240 -50.31 9.31 -6.49
CA GLY A 240 -51.42 9.62 -5.59
C GLY A 240 -52.60 10.38 -6.21
N ASN A 241 -53.70 10.41 -5.45
CA ASN A 241 -55.03 10.93 -5.82
C ASN A 241 -54.98 12.34 -6.45
N ALA A 242 -55.68 12.51 -7.58
CA ALA A 242 -55.74 13.76 -8.35
C ALA A 242 -56.22 14.97 -7.53
N LEU A 243 -57.02 14.76 -6.48
CA LEU A 243 -57.49 15.83 -5.60
C LEU A 243 -56.36 16.41 -4.74
N LEU A 244 -55.46 15.57 -4.22
CA LEU A 244 -54.28 16.00 -3.45
C LEU A 244 -53.28 16.75 -4.33
N LYS A 245 -53.16 16.37 -5.61
CA LYS A 245 -52.34 17.11 -6.61
C LYS A 245 -52.82 18.55 -6.84
N GLN A 246 -54.11 18.83 -6.64
CA GLN A 246 -54.67 20.17 -6.80
C GLN A 246 -54.52 21.04 -5.53
N LEU A 247 -54.39 20.41 -4.36
CA LEU A 247 -54.33 21.11 -3.06
C LEU A 247 -52.92 21.56 -2.67
N HIS A 248 -51.87 20.90 -3.16
CA HIS A 248 -50.49 21.27 -2.86
C HIS A 248 -49.84 22.03 -4.03
N THR A 249 -49.51 23.31 -3.83
CA THR A 249 -48.51 24.00 -4.66
C THR A 249 -47.14 23.38 -4.39
N ASN A 250 -46.80 22.34 -5.15
CA ASN A 250 -45.54 21.63 -4.96
C ASN A 250 -44.39 22.48 -5.51
N CYS A 251 -43.81 23.32 -4.66
CA CYS A 251 -42.47 23.83 -4.90
C CYS A 251 -41.47 22.68 -4.68
N TYR A 252 -40.50 22.54 -5.56
CA TYR A 252 -39.43 21.56 -5.46
C TYR A 252 -38.06 22.20 -5.63
N VAL A 253 -37.05 21.55 -5.07
CA VAL A 253 -35.66 22.00 -5.17
C VAL A 253 -34.96 21.17 -6.24
N ALA A 254 -34.35 21.84 -7.22
CA ALA A 254 -33.52 21.20 -8.23
C ALA A 254 -32.14 21.86 -8.27
N SER A 255 -31.08 21.07 -8.35
CA SER A 255 -29.75 21.57 -8.68
C SER A 255 -29.51 21.41 -10.18
N VAL A 256 -28.84 22.38 -10.80
CA VAL A 256 -28.29 22.23 -12.15
C VAL A 256 -26.90 22.84 -12.24
N GLY A 257 -26.05 22.25 -13.05
CA GLY A 257 -24.71 22.73 -13.29
C GLY A 257 -23.89 21.67 -13.99
N SER A 258 -22.85 22.09 -14.70
CA SER A 258 -21.95 21.19 -15.40
C SER A 258 -20.57 21.79 -15.43
N GLY A 259 -19.54 20.97 -15.39
CA GLY A 259 -18.17 21.47 -15.44
C GLY A 259 -17.13 20.40 -15.22
N ASN A 260 -15.90 20.87 -15.05
CA ASN A 260 -14.76 20.06 -14.69
C ASN A 260 -14.20 20.56 -13.36
N VAL A 261 -14.00 19.65 -12.41
CA VAL A 261 -13.34 19.95 -11.12
C VAL A 261 -12.09 19.10 -10.96
N PRO A 262 -11.09 19.54 -10.19
CA PRO A 262 -9.95 18.70 -9.84
C PRO A 262 -10.41 17.37 -9.22
N PHE A 263 -9.82 16.25 -9.65
CA PHE A 263 -9.93 14.96 -8.99
C PHE A 263 -8.52 14.38 -8.85
N GLU A 264 -8.12 14.10 -7.61
CA GLU A 264 -6.73 13.76 -7.28
C GLU A 264 -6.68 12.57 -6.33
N VAL A 265 -5.81 11.62 -6.65
CA VAL A 265 -5.30 10.60 -5.73
C VAL A 265 -3.91 11.04 -5.33
N ARG A 266 -3.72 11.41 -4.06
CA ARG A 266 -2.47 12.04 -3.61
C ARG A 266 -1.43 11.04 -3.12
N GLU A 267 -1.86 10.00 -2.41
CA GLU A 267 -0.96 9.06 -1.75
C GLU A 267 -1.73 7.76 -1.41
N ALA A 268 -2.01 6.95 -2.41
CA ALA A 268 -2.68 5.67 -2.19
C ALA A 268 -1.66 4.55 -1.91
N TRP A 269 -1.98 3.66 -0.97
CA TRP A 269 -1.10 2.57 -0.58
C TRP A 269 -1.72 1.23 -0.99
N MET A 270 -1.02 0.49 -1.85
CA MET A 270 -1.30 -0.92 -2.13
C MET A 270 -0.32 -1.77 -1.31
N MET A 271 -0.84 -2.59 -0.42
CA MET A 271 -0.06 -3.44 0.47
C MET A 271 -0.76 -4.78 0.68
N ARG A 272 -0.15 -5.69 1.43
CA ARG A 272 -0.85 -6.87 1.94
C ARG A 272 -1.36 -6.63 3.35
N GLU A 273 -2.48 -7.24 3.70
CA GLU A 273 -2.91 -7.35 5.09
C GLU A 273 -1.80 -7.99 5.93
N THR A 274 -1.67 -7.57 7.19
CA THR A 274 -0.63 -8.10 8.12
C THR A 274 -1.08 -9.35 8.87
N GLN A 275 -2.30 -9.82 8.61
CA GLN A 275 -2.89 -11.02 9.17
C GLN A 275 -3.37 -11.94 8.04
N PRO A 276 -3.39 -13.27 8.25
CA PRO A 276 -3.97 -14.21 7.29
C PRO A 276 -5.42 -13.81 6.95
N PRO A 277 -5.83 -13.83 5.67
CA PRO A 277 -5.19 -14.50 4.53
C PRO A 277 -4.12 -13.69 3.76
N TYR A 278 -3.57 -12.59 4.32
CA TYR A 278 -2.55 -11.74 3.67
C TYR A 278 -2.97 -11.24 2.28
N GLY A 279 -4.26 -10.93 2.16
CA GLY A 279 -4.87 -10.43 0.93
C GLY A 279 -4.37 -9.03 0.59
N PRO A 280 -4.59 -8.56 -0.65
CA PRO A 280 -4.34 -7.18 -1.02
C PRO A 280 -5.21 -6.22 -0.19
N LEU A 281 -4.61 -5.12 0.22
CA LEU A 281 -5.21 -4.01 0.94
C LEU A 281 -4.86 -2.72 0.19
N LEU A 282 -5.89 -1.96 -0.17
CA LEU A 282 -5.74 -0.64 -0.76
C LEU A 282 -6.33 0.42 0.17
N VAL A 283 -5.52 1.41 0.46
CA VAL A 283 -5.91 2.60 1.21
C VAL A 283 -5.72 3.79 0.29
N MET A 284 -6.82 4.45 -0.11
CA MET A 284 -6.78 5.46 -1.17
C MET A 284 -7.44 6.77 -0.73
N PRO A 285 -6.64 7.82 -0.43
CA PRO A 285 -7.14 9.17 -0.23
C PRO A 285 -7.51 9.82 -1.57
N ILE A 286 -8.78 10.20 -1.74
CA ILE A 286 -9.30 10.87 -2.95
C ILE A 286 -9.78 12.28 -2.62
N TYR A 287 -9.29 13.27 -3.38
CA TYR A 287 -9.74 14.66 -3.34
C TYR A 287 -10.60 14.99 -4.56
N VAL A 288 -11.71 15.70 -4.32
CA VAL A 288 -12.62 16.22 -5.36
C VAL A 288 -12.79 17.72 -5.11
N GLY A 289 -12.44 18.53 -6.10
CA GLY A 289 -12.55 19.98 -6.03
C GLY A 289 -13.99 20.49 -6.04
N GLU A 290 -14.17 21.74 -5.61
CA GLU A 290 -15.49 22.36 -5.48
C GLU A 290 -16.22 22.48 -6.81
N THR A 291 -17.50 22.08 -6.82
CA THR A 291 -18.39 22.23 -7.98
C THR A 291 -19.08 23.57 -8.02
N GLN A 292 -19.40 24.03 -9.24
CA GLN A 292 -20.18 25.23 -9.50
C GLN A 292 -21.58 24.84 -9.96
N GLU A 293 -22.44 24.47 -9.02
CA GLU A 293 -23.85 24.18 -9.30
C GLU A 293 -24.74 25.30 -8.77
N THR A 294 -25.91 25.46 -9.38
CA THR A 294 -26.94 26.38 -8.90
C THR A 294 -28.18 25.61 -8.51
N ARG A 295 -28.63 25.82 -7.30
CA ARG A 295 -29.87 25.26 -6.77
C ARG A 295 -31.01 26.25 -6.94
N TYR A 296 -32.13 25.76 -7.44
CA TYR A 296 -33.34 26.52 -7.71
C TYR A 296 -34.52 25.95 -6.93
N LEU A 297 -35.38 26.84 -6.42
CA LEU A 297 -36.74 26.48 -6.03
C LEU A 297 -37.67 26.69 -7.23
N LYS A 298 -38.31 25.61 -7.70
CA LYS A 298 -39.18 25.57 -8.89
C LYS A 298 -40.61 25.17 -8.51
N GLY A 299 -41.60 25.61 -9.28
CA GLY A 299 -43.01 25.23 -9.09
C GLY A 299 -44.01 26.26 -9.65
N PRO A 300 -45.29 26.21 -9.27
CA PRO A 300 -46.34 27.13 -9.75
C PRO A 300 -46.04 28.61 -9.48
N ARG A 301 -46.84 29.54 -10.03
CA ARG A 301 -46.65 31.01 -9.93
C ARG A 301 -46.38 31.57 -8.51
N LYS A 302 -46.72 30.84 -7.46
CA LYS A 302 -46.52 31.24 -6.05
C LYS A 302 -45.19 30.77 -5.44
N CYS A 303 -44.39 29.97 -6.14
CA CYS A 303 -43.10 29.51 -5.61
C CYS A 303 -42.06 30.65 -5.65
N PRO A 304 -41.37 30.92 -4.53
CA PRO A 304 -40.27 31.87 -4.50
C PRO A 304 -39.21 31.51 -5.54
N ARG A 305 -38.87 32.43 -6.43
CA ARG A 305 -37.78 32.25 -7.40
C ARG A 305 -36.45 32.60 -6.72
N LYS A 306 -35.96 31.69 -5.89
CA LYS A 306 -34.62 31.81 -5.29
C LYS A 306 -33.66 30.89 -6.03
N ALA A 307 -32.48 31.41 -6.32
CA ALA A 307 -31.33 30.65 -6.81
C ALA A 307 -30.18 30.83 -5.81
N GLU A 308 -29.44 29.76 -5.54
CA GLU A 308 -28.24 29.81 -4.70
C GLU A 308 -27.13 28.93 -5.31
N PRO A 309 -25.87 29.40 -5.34
CA PRO A 309 -24.75 28.56 -5.71
C PRO A 309 -24.49 27.50 -4.62
N VAL A 310 -24.24 26.26 -5.03
CA VAL A 310 -23.95 25.14 -4.10
C VAL A 310 -22.85 24.22 -4.67
N PRO A 311 -21.93 23.71 -3.83
CA PRO A 311 -20.90 22.76 -4.24
C PRO A 311 -21.41 21.31 -4.11
N PHE A 312 -22.47 20.96 -4.84
CA PHE A 312 -23.25 19.73 -4.63
C PHE A 312 -22.44 18.43 -4.71
N TRP A 313 -21.74 18.12 -5.80
CA TRP A 313 -20.91 16.89 -5.90
C TRP A 313 -19.78 16.82 -4.89
N SER A 314 -19.05 17.92 -4.72
CA SER A 314 -17.94 18.01 -3.76
C SER A 314 -18.41 17.84 -2.32
N HIS A 315 -19.62 18.31 -2.01
CA HIS A 315 -20.23 18.14 -0.69
C HIS A 315 -20.73 16.71 -0.47
N LEU A 316 -21.38 16.11 -1.48
CA LEU A 316 -21.74 14.69 -1.52
C LEU A 316 -20.55 13.78 -1.27
N TRP A 317 -19.47 14.04 -1.99
CA TRP A 317 -18.21 13.33 -1.82
C TRP A 317 -17.64 13.56 -0.42
N THR A 318 -17.63 14.80 0.07
CA THR A 318 -17.12 15.12 1.41
C THR A 318 -17.94 14.50 2.54
N LEU A 319 -19.26 14.36 2.42
CA LEU A 319 -20.09 13.71 3.44
C LEU A 319 -19.84 12.21 3.56
N SER A 320 -19.27 11.57 2.53
CA SER A 320 -18.75 10.20 2.68
C SER A 320 -17.65 10.09 3.75
N LYS A 321 -17.01 11.21 4.15
CA LYS A 321 -15.99 11.23 5.20
C LYS A 321 -16.51 10.89 6.59
N GLU A 322 -17.79 11.09 6.87
CA GLU A 322 -18.32 10.83 8.22
C GLU A 322 -18.38 9.33 8.58
N ALA A 323 -18.18 8.45 7.59
CA ALA A 323 -17.96 7.02 7.79
C ALA A 323 -16.48 6.59 7.72
N ALA A 324 -15.55 7.51 7.45
CA ALA A 324 -14.14 7.22 7.20
C ALA A 324 -13.29 7.58 8.43
N ALA A 325 -12.49 6.62 8.91
CA ALA A 325 -11.55 6.84 10.00
C ALA A 325 -10.58 7.99 9.68
N PRO A 326 -10.20 8.83 10.67
CA PRO A 326 -9.16 9.83 10.45
C PRO A 326 -7.86 9.12 10.06
N VAL A 327 -7.32 9.46 8.89
CA VAL A 327 -5.94 9.10 8.55
C VAL A 327 -5.05 10.03 9.34
N GLU A 328 -4.36 9.52 10.35
CA GLU A 328 -3.20 10.22 10.89
C GLU A 328 -2.23 10.40 9.73
N ALA A 329 -1.98 11.65 9.34
CA ALA A 329 -0.99 11.97 8.33
C ALA A 329 0.34 11.34 8.76
N ASP A 330 0.96 10.52 7.91
CA ASP A 330 2.31 10.02 8.18
C ASP A 330 3.24 11.24 8.29
N PRO A 331 3.79 11.55 9.48
CA PRO A 331 4.65 12.72 9.66
C PRO A 331 5.94 12.62 8.82
N ARG A 332 6.28 11.43 8.32
CA ARG A 332 7.47 11.19 7.48
C ARG A 332 7.22 11.48 6.00
N SER A 333 5.97 11.46 5.53
CA SER A 333 5.64 11.69 4.12
C SER A 333 6.04 13.09 3.64
N GLY A 334 6.18 14.05 4.55
CA GLY A 334 6.35 15.47 4.21
C GLY A 334 5.19 16.03 3.39
N SER A 335 4.11 15.24 3.23
CA SER A 335 2.89 15.63 2.57
C SER A 335 2.23 16.66 3.49
N PRO A 336 2.01 17.91 3.02
CA PRO A 336 1.38 18.91 3.85
C PRO A 336 0.06 18.34 4.36
N ALA A 337 -0.09 18.35 5.67
CA ALA A 337 -1.23 17.84 6.40
C ALA A 337 -2.55 18.04 5.66
N SER A 338 -3.39 16.99 5.68
CA SER A 338 -4.85 17.14 5.71
C SER A 338 -5.46 18.00 4.60
N GLY A 339 -5.16 17.70 3.34
CA GLY A 339 -6.13 18.03 2.29
C GLY A 339 -7.46 17.33 2.62
N ALA A 340 -8.57 18.01 2.39
CA ALA A 340 -9.90 17.47 2.61
C ALA A 340 -10.20 16.27 1.67
N GLY A 341 -9.66 15.08 1.93
CA GLY A 341 -9.86 13.86 1.12
C GLY A 341 -10.75 12.81 1.80
N VAL A 342 -11.34 11.92 1.01
CA VAL A 342 -12.08 10.75 1.47
C VAL A 342 -11.13 9.56 1.50
N LEU A 343 -11.05 8.87 2.62
CA LEU A 343 -10.33 7.60 2.71
C LEU A 343 -11.23 6.47 2.22
N VAL A 344 -10.82 5.81 1.14
CA VAL A 344 -11.49 4.61 0.66
C VAL A 344 -10.69 3.38 1.10
N THR A 345 -11.30 2.58 1.98
CA THR A 345 -10.79 1.31 2.49
C THR A 345 -11.69 0.14 2.08
N GLU A 346 -11.29 -1.09 2.43
CA GLU A 346 -12.08 -2.32 2.23
C GLU A 346 -12.50 -2.52 0.76
N TRP A 347 -11.52 -2.50 -0.12
CA TRP A 347 -11.72 -2.76 -1.54
C TRP A 347 -12.03 -4.24 -1.78
N ASN A 348 -12.94 -4.53 -2.72
CA ASN A 348 -13.20 -5.91 -3.14
C ASN A 348 -12.24 -6.25 -4.27
N PHE A 349 -11.16 -6.94 -3.94
CA PHE A 349 -10.20 -7.43 -4.94
C PHE A 349 -10.70 -8.71 -5.60
N LEU A 350 -10.48 -8.83 -6.90
CA LEU A 350 -10.86 -10.04 -7.65
C LEU A 350 -9.88 -11.19 -7.44
N ASP A 351 -8.62 -10.90 -7.12
CA ASP A 351 -7.57 -11.89 -6.88
C ASP A 351 -6.48 -11.37 -5.91
N ALA A 352 -5.52 -12.23 -5.59
CA ALA A 352 -4.42 -11.93 -4.67
C ALA A 352 -3.29 -11.07 -5.28
N SER A 353 -3.32 -10.83 -6.60
CA SER A 353 -2.33 -9.99 -7.30
C SER A 353 -2.63 -8.50 -7.12
N GLY A 354 -3.88 -8.17 -6.79
CA GLY A 354 -4.33 -6.79 -6.65
C GLY A 354 -4.47 -6.08 -8.00
N ASP A 355 -4.63 -6.82 -9.10
CA ASP A 355 -4.73 -6.27 -10.46
C ASP A 355 -6.08 -5.58 -10.71
N GLU A 356 -7.15 -6.08 -10.08
CA GLU A 356 -8.49 -5.50 -10.20
C GLU A 356 -9.15 -5.40 -8.82
N ALA A 357 -9.76 -4.24 -8.56
CA ALA A 357 -10.50 -3.99 -7.33
C ALA A 357 -11.71 -3.10 -7.60
N GLU A 358 -12.81 -3.36 -6.89
CA GLU A 358 -14.03 -2.57 -6.99
C GLU A 358 -14.52 -2.14 -5.61
N LYS A 359 -15.02 -0.91 -5.53
CA LYS A 359 -15.63 -0.38 -4.31
C LYS A 359 -16.88 0.41 -4.67
N ALA A 360 -18.01 -0.06 -4.16
CA ALA A 360 -19.23 0.73 -4.08
C ALA A 360 -19.18 1.58 -2.81
N ILE A 361 -19.32 2.89 -2.95
CA ILE A 361 -19.46 3.80 -1.82
C ILE A 361 -20.94 4.19 -1.73
N ARG A 362 -21.55 3.98 -0.56
CA ARG A 362 -22.92 4.39 -0.30
C ARG A 362 -22.92 5.56 0.66
N VAL A 363 -23.47 6.68 0.23
CA VAL A 363 -23.63 7.89 1.05
C VAL A 363 -25.11 8.22 1.26
N PRO A 364 -25.53 8.63 2.46
CA PRO A 364 -26.83 9.25 2.64
C PRO A 364 -26.96 10.47 1.71
N CYS A 365 -28.14 10.75 1.17
CA CYS A 365 -28.32 11.98 0.39
C CYS A 365 -28.10 13.21 1.30
N PRO A 366 -27.17 14.13 0.99
CA PRO A 366 -26.99 15.39 1.68
C PRO A 366 -28.24 16.24 1.66
N GLY A 367 -28.36 17.09 2.67
CA GLY A 367 -29.21 18.27 2.55
C GLY A 367 -30.66 18.04 2.96
N TRP A 368 -30.87 17.29 4.04
CA TRP A 368 -31.99 17.62 4.92
C TRP A 368 -31.67 18.93 5.65
N GLY A 369 -32.02 20.07 5.06
CA GLY A 369 -31.79 21.40 5.66
C GLY A 369 -32.12 22.61 4.78
N GLY A 370 -32.75 23.64 5.35
CA GLY A 370 -32.95 24.95 4.72
C GLY A 370 -33.97 24.96 3.57
N MET A 371 -33.52 24.90 2.32
CA MET A 371 -34.43 24.98 1.16
C MET A 371 -35.25 23.70 0.94
N GLN A 372 -34.68 22.52 1.24
CA GLN A 372 -35.44 21.28 1.25
C GLN A 372 -36.43 21.21 2.41
N GLU A 373 -36.09 21.70 3.60
CA GLU A 373 -37.03 21.81 4.73
C GLU A 373 -38.18 22.77 4.40
N MET A 374 -37.88 23.93 3.81
CA MET A 374 -38.90 24.85 3.32
C MET A 374 -39.79 24.17 2.27
N ALA A 375 -39.21 23.50 1.27
CA ALA A 375 -39.98 22.80 0.24
C ALA A 375 -40.84 21.66 0.82
N ALA A 376 -40.31 20.87 1.75
CA ALA A 376 -41.05 19.83 2.46
C ALA A 376 -42.20 20.43 3.30
N ALA A 377 -41.97 21.56 3.98
CA ALA A 377 -42.99 22.30 4.70
C ALA A 377 -44.09 22.86 3.77
N TYR A 378 -43.72 23.38 2.60
CA TYR A 378 -44.67 23.86 1.58
C TYR A 378 -45.47 22.72 0.92
N ALA A 379 -44.88 21.52 0.80
CA ALA A 379 -45.48 20.37 0.12
C ALA A 379 -46.19 19.39 1.05
N GLY A 380 -46.05 19.51 2.38
CA GLY A 380 -46.65 18.58 3.35
C GLY A 380 -46.12 17.14 3.23
N LEU A 381 -44.88 16.97 2.76
CA LEU A 381 -44.28 15.66 2.49
C LEU A 381 -43.57 15.08 3.74
N PRO A 382 -43.44 13.73 3.86
CA PRO A 382 -42.72 13.09 4.95
C PRO A 382 -41.28 13.57 5.06
N THR A 383 -40.77 13.65 6.28
CA THR A 383 -39.40 14.12 6.54
C THR A 383 -38.29 13.08 6.35
N ALA A 384 -38.63 11.98 5.69
CA ALA A 384 -37.76 10.88 5.30
C ALA A 384 -36.55 11.32 4.46
N ALA A 385 -35.32 11.12 4.93
CA ALA A 385 -34.14 11.25 4.08
C ALA A 385 -34.18 10.25 2.90
N PRO A 386 -34.10 10.72 1.65
CA PRO A 386 -33.81 9.86 0.50
C PRO A 386 -32.59 8.97 0.75
N THR A 387 -32.65 7.69 0.37
CA THR A 387 -31.45 6.87 0.18
C THR A 387 -30.85 7.17 -1.18
N CYS A 388 -29.60 7.62 -1.17
CA CYS A 388 -28.75 7.80 -2.34
C CYS A 388 -27.82 6.58 -2.41
N GLU A 389 -27.70 5.91 -3.54
CA GLU A 389 -26.79 4.77 -3.69
C GLU A 389 -25.79 5.05 -4.80
N PHE A 390 -24.69 5.73 -4.50
CA PHE A 390 -23.89 6.35 -5.54
C PHE A 390 -22.40 6.26 -5.28
N THR A 391 -21.73 5.46 -6.12
CA THR A 391 -20.41 5.65 -6.72
C THR A 391 -19.76 4.28 -6.88
N ASP A 392 -19.43 3.93 -8.10
CA ASP A 392 -18.62 2.76 -8.43
C ASP A 392 -17.20 3.22 -8.71
N LEU A 393 -16.29 2.87 -7.81
CA LEU A 393 -14.87 2.96 -8.04
C LEU A 393 -14.39 1.63 -8.59
N LYS A 394 -13.69 1.67 -9.71
CA LYS A 394 -13.02 0.51 -10.29
C LYS A 394 -11.55 0.82 -10.48
N LEU A 395 -10.70 0.01 -9.87
CA LEU A 395 -9.27 0.02 -10.08
C LEU A 395 -8.89 -1.13 -11.01
N THR A 396 -8.11 -0.84 -12.05
CA THR A 396 -7.62 -1.84 -13.00
C THR A 396 -6.16 -1.60 -13.31
N ARG A 397 -5.33 -2.65 -13.23
CA ARG A 397 -3.93 -2.60 -13.62
C ARG A 397 -3.78 -2.46 -15.13
N LYS A 398 -2.89 -1.58 -15.55
CA LYS A 398 -2.51 -1.42 -16.95
C LYS A 398 -1.52 -2.52 -17.33
N LYS A 399 -1.87 -3.28 -18.37
CA LYS A 399 -1.01 -4.32 -18.96
C LYS A 399 -0.07 -3.74 -20.01
#